data_AF-A0A925MUH3-F1
#
_entry.id   AF-A0A925MUH3-F1
#
_cell.length_a   1.000
_cell.length_b   1.000
_cell.length_c   1.000
_cell.angle_alpha   90.00
_cell.angle_beta   90.00
_cell.angle_gamma   90.00
#
_symmetry.space_group_name_H-M   'P 1'
#
loop_
_entity.id
_entity.type
_entity.pdbx_description
1 polymer ?
#
loop_
_entity_poly.entity_id
_entity_poly.type
_entity_poly.pdbx_seq_one_letter_code
_entity_poly.pdbx_strand_id
1 'polypeptide(L)' 'EKLRHKAEATVHLSGSKIHADAVHDDMYAAIDALADKLDRGVKKHKEKLTDHHAAEVQKGKTL' A
#
# COMPACT_ATOMS: atom_id res chain seq x y z
N GLU A 1 -14.73 5.28 29.66
CA GLU A 1 -13.73 5.58 28.62
C GLU A 1 -13.74 4.43 27.60
N LYS A 2 -13.82 4.69 26.29
CA LYS A 2 -13.80 3.63 25.26
C LYS A 2 -12.36 3.37 24.83
N LEU A 3 -11.88 2.14 25.01
CA LEU A 3 -10.55 1.71 24.59
C LEU A 3 -10.50 1.72 23.05
N ARG A 4 -9.71 2.62 22.46
CA ARG A 4 -9.48 2.65 21.00
C ARG A 4 -8.17 1.95 20.68
N HIS A 5 -8.23 0.91 19.86
CA HIS A 5 -7.07 0.17 19.41
C HIS A 5 -6.54 0.76 18.12
N LYS A 6 -5.25 1.12 18.10
CA LYS A 6 -4.57 1.63 16.91
C LYS A 6 -3.56 0.58 16.43
N ALA A 7 -3.65 0.22 15.15
CA ALA A 7 -2.62 -0.52 14.44
C ALA A 7 -1.95 0.42 13.43
N GLU A 8 -0.63 0.44 13.34
CA GLU A 8 0.11 1.25 12.37
C GLU A 8 1.31 0.49 11.83
N ALA A 9 1.65 0.74 10.56
CA ALA A 9 2.78 0.12 9.90
C ALA A 9 3.37 1.03 8.82
N THR A 10 4.68 0.86 8.61
CA THR A 10 5.41 1.48 7.52
C THR A 10 6.13 0.38 6.75
N VAL A 11 5.85 0.27 5.45
CA VAL A 11 6.47 -0.70 4.54
C VAL A 11 7.40 0.05 3.59
N HIS A 12 8.66 -0.38 3.56
CA HIS A 12 9.67 0.12 2.63
C HIS A 12 9.69 -0.76 1.38
N LEU A 13 9.62 -0.13 0.20
CA LEU A 13 9.64 -0.76 -1.11
C LEU A 13 10.76 -0.14 -1.95
N SER A 14 11.13 -0.76 -3.06
CA SER A 14 12.09 -0.16 -3.99
C SER A 14 11.57 1.18 -4.49
N GLY A 15 12.31 2.27 -4.18
CA GLY A 15 11.95 3.63 -4.58
C GLY A 15 10.66 4.19 -3.95
N SER A 16 10.08 3.56 -2.92
CA SER A 16 8.85 4.04 -2.31
C SER A 16 8.67 3.60 -0.85
N LYS A 17 7.74 4.25 -0.15
CA LYS A 17 7.35 3.93 1.22
C LYS A 17 5.85 4.02 1.33
N ILE A 18 5.23 3.01 1.94
CA ILE A 18 3.80 3.02 2.27
C ILE A 18 3.69 3.17 3.79
N HIS A 19 2.93 4.15 4.23
CA HIS A 19 2.56 4.30 5.63
C HIS A 19 1.04 4.19 5.75
N ALA A 20 0.58 3.43 6.73
CA ALA A 20 -0.85 3.28 7.01
C ALA A 20 -1.06 3.06 8.51
N ASP A 21 -2.19 3.56 9.00
CA ASP A 21 -2.70 3.30 10.33
C ASP A 21 -4.20 2.99 10.27
N ALA A 22 -4.73 2.30 11.26
CA ALA A 22 -6.15 2.03 11.43
C ALA A 22 -6.51 2.04 12.91
N VAL A 23 -7.69 2.59 13.23
CA VAL A 23 -8.22 2.66 14.59
C VAL A 23 -9.57 1.96 14.63
N HIS A 24 -9.75 1.06 15.60
CA HIS A 24 -11.01 0.37 15.82
C HIS A 24 -11.24 0.11 17.31
N ASP A 25 -12.50 -0.15 17.69
CA ASP A 25 -12.87 -0.55 19.05
C ASP A 25 -12.50 -2.02 19.35
N ASP A 26 -12.06 -2.78 18.34
CA ASP A 26 -11.62 -4.17 18.43
C ASP A 26 -10.20 -4.28 17.84
N MET A 27 -9.29 -4.95 18.54
CA MET A 27 -7.89 -5.03 18.15
C MET A 27 -7.68 -5.76 16.82
N TYR A 28 -8.40 -6.86 16.59
CA TYR A 28 -8.25 -7.64 15.36
C TYR A 28 -8.86 -6.90 14.17
N ALA A 29 -9.99 -6.20 14.37
CA ALA A 29 -10.56 -5.34 13.34
C ALA A 29 -9.63 -4.17 12.96
N ALA A 30 -8.87 -3.62 13.91
CA ALA A 30 -7.85 -2.62 13.60
C ALA A 30 -6.70 -3.21 12.74
N ILE A 31 -6.31 -4.46 12.99
CA ILE A 31 -5.28 -5.17 12.22
C ILE A 31 -5.78 -5.48 10.80
N ASP A 32 -7.01 -6.01 10.66
CA ASP A 32 -7.60 -6.29 9.34
C ASP A 32 -7.73 -5.00 8.50
N ALA A 33 -8.21 -3.92 9.13
CA ALA A 33 -8.31 -2.62 8.47
C ALA A 33 -6.94 -2.05 8.07
N LEU A 34 -5.90 -2.29 8.86
CA LEU A 34 -4.53 -1.93 8.49
C LEU A 34 -4.03 -2.78 7.32
N ALA A 35 -4.23 -4.10 7.36
CA ALA A 35 -3.83 -5.03 6.30
C ALA A 35 -4.46 -4.65 4.96
N ASP A 36 -5.76 -4.33 4.96
CA ASP A 36 -6.49 -3.83 3.78
C ASP A 36 -5.90 -2.54 3.20
N LYS A 37 -5.47 -1.60 4.07
CA LYS A 37 -4.82 -0.36 3.62
C LYS A 37 -3.46 -0.63 2.99
N LEU A 38 -2.69 -1.56 3.56
CA LEU A 38 -1.39 -1.95 3.03
C LEU A 38 -1.53 -2.69 1.70
N ASP A 39 -2.47 -3.64 1.57
CA ASP A 39 -2.74 -4.37 0.32
C ASP A 39 -3.06 -3.41 -0.84
N ARG A 40 -3.96 -2.45 -0.62
CA ARG A 40 -4.26 -1.40 -1.61
C ARG A 40 -3.03 -0.57 -1.97
N GLY A 41 -2.21 -0.21 -0.98
CA GLY A 41 -0.98 0.55 -1.20
C GLY A 41 0.01 -0.21 -2.07
N VAL A 42 0.21 -1.50 -1.79
CA VAL A 42 1.12 -2.37 -2.55
C VAL A 42 0.62 -2.58 -3.97
N LYS A 43 -0.68 -2.85 -4.17
CA LYS A 43 -1.29 -2.97 -5.50
C LYS A 43 -1.05 -1.71 -6.34
N LYS A 44 -1.35 -0.54 -5.79
CA LYS A 44 -1.12 0.75 -6.46
C LYS A 44 0.36 1.00 -6.80
N HIS A 45 1.28 0.59 -5.93
CA HIS A 45 2.71 0.69 -6.22
C HIS A 45 3.11 -0.24 -7.39
N LYS A 46 2.61 -1.48 -7.42
CA LYS A 46 2.87 -2.44 -8.50
C LYS A 46 2.26 -1.99 -9.84
N GLU A 47 1.06 -1.44 -9.82
CA GLU A 47 0.41 -0.86 -11.01
C GLU A 47 1.30 0.21 -11.64
N LYS A 48 1.76 1.19 -10.86
CA LYS A 48 2.65 2.25 -11.34
C LYS A 48 3.94 1.70 -11.97
N LEU A 49 4.59 0.73 -11.32
CA LEU A 49 5.79 0.09 -11.88
C LEU A 49 5.51 -0.60 -13.22
N THR A 50 4.36 -1.26 -13.33
CA THR A 50 3.94 -1.95 -14.56
C THR A 50 3.64 -0.96 -15.67
N ASP A 51 2.95 0.14 -15.36
CA ASP A 51 2.68 1.22 -16.32
C ASP A 51 3.97 1.85 -16.87
N HIS A 52 4.97 2.05 -16.00
CA HIS A 52 6.30 2.53 -16.43
C HIS A 52 6.97 1.54 -17.39
N HIS A 53 6.95 0.24 -17.10
CA HIS A 53 7.49 -0.78 -18.02
C HIS A 53 6.74 -0.82 -19.35
N ALA A 54 5.40 -0.70 -19.34
CA ALA A 54 4.61 -0.69 -20.57
C ALA A 54 4.95 0.53 -21.46
N ALA A 55 5.14 1.70 -20.85
CA ALA A 55 5.54 2.92 -21.57
C ALA A 55 6.94 2.82 -22.19
N GLU A 56 7.91 2.20 -21.49
CA GLU A 56 9.26 1.97 -22.01
C GLU A 56 9.27 1.00 -23.20
N VAL A 57 8.54 -0.11 -23.11
CA VAL A 57 8.42 -1.10 -24.20
C VAL A 57 7.84 -0.46 -25.46
N GLN A 58 6.82 0.40 -25.32
CA GLN A 58 6.21 1.09 -26.46
C GLN A 58 7.19 2.07 -27.13
N LYS A 59 8.04 2.76 -26.36
CA LYS A 59 9.07 3.67 -26.88
C LYS A 59 10.17 2.92 -27.66
N GLY A 60 10.62 1.78 -27.15
CA GLY A 60 11.64 0.95 -27.81
C GLY A 60 11.19 0.31 -29.12
N LYS A 61 9.88 0.17 -29.35
CA LYS A 61 9.29 -0.41 -30.57
C LYS A 61 9.07 0.61 -31.69
N THR A 62 9.24 1.90 -31.41
CA THR A 62 8.98 3.01 -32.34
C THR A 62 10.28 3.67 -32.84
N LEU A 63 11.43 3.06 -32.52
CA LEU A 63 12.78 3.40 -33.00
C LEU A 63 13.33 2.23 -33.81
#